data_AF-A0A8C5LIB2-F1
#
_entry.id   AF-A0A8C5LIB2-F1
#
_cell.length_a   1.000
_cell.length_b   1.000
_cell.length_c   1.000
_cell.angle_alpha   90.00
_cell.angle_beta   90.00
_cell.angle_gamma   90.00
#
_symmetry.space_group_name_H-M   'P 1'
#
loop_
_entity.id
_entity.type
_entity.pdbx_description
1 polymer ?
#
loop_
_entity_poly.entity_id
_entity_poly.type
_entity_poly.pdbx_seq_one_letter_code
_entity_poly.pdbx_strand_id
1 'polypeptide(L)'
;RGHPWASSLDTFFKNFKKDNKILSEETITLIESHLENKKLQGAAAVINDALRDIENARLNIAVTGETGAGKSSFINALRGVGPEEEGAAPTGVVETTRKRTPYEHPKFPSVTIWDLPGIGSTTFQPQNYLTEMR
;
A
#
# COMPACT_ATOMS: atom_id res chain seq x y z
N ARG A 1 0.76 -37.14 16.87
CA ARG A 1 2.15 -36.68 16.65
C ARG A 1 2.12 -35.73 15.47
N GLY A 2 2.35 -34.43 15.67
CA GLY A 2 2.30 -33.43 14.60
C GLY A 2 3.36 -33.71 13.53
N HIS A 3 3.05 -33.41 12.28
CA HIS A 3 3.96 -33.62 11.15
C HIS A 3 5.08 -32.54 11.14
N PRO A 4 6.33 -32.87 10.75
CA PRO A 4 7.47 -31.94 10.81
C PRO A 4 7.29 -30.65 10.00
N TRP A 5 6.42 -30.70 8.99
CA TRP A 5 6.18 -29.60 8.07
C TRP A 5 5.35 -28.47 8.68
N ALA A 6 4.31 -28.79 9.46
CA ALA A 6 3.47 -27.78 10.12
C ALA A 6 4.30 -27.00 11.16
N SER A 7 5.11 -27.71 11.96
CA SER A 7 6.02 -27.09 12.93
C SER A 7 7.11 -26.22 12.27
N SER A 8 7.57 -26.62 11.07
CA SER A 8 8.57 -25.83 10.32
C SER A 8 7.99 -24.52 9.79
N LEU A 9 6.73 -24.51 9.36
CA LEU A 9 6.05 -23.31 8.86
C LEU A 9 5.63 -22.36 9.99
N ASP A 10 5.13 -22.89 11.09
CA ASP A 10 4.87 -22.10 12.31
C ASP A 10 6.13 -21.38 12.77
N THR A 11 7.27 -22.10 12.81
CA THR A 11 8.58 -21.51 13.15
C THR A 11 8.98 -20.42 12.16
N PHE A 12 8.75 -20.62 10.86
CA PHE A 12 9.03 -19.61 9.84
C PHE A 12 8.25 -18.31 10.09
N PHE A 13 6.94 -18.39 10.37
CA PHE A 13 6.12 -17.20 10.65
C PHE A 13 6.43 -16.55 12.00
N LYS A 14 6.85 -17.33 13.01
CA LYS A 14 7.28 -16.82 14.32
C LYS A 14 8.61 -16.08 14.28
N ASN A 15 9.48 -16.40 13.31
CA ASN A 15 10.76 -15.73 13.14
C ASN A 15 10.62 -14.30 12.58
N PHE A 16 9.44 -13.91 12.10
CA PHE A 16 9.14 -12.51 11.77
C PHE A 16 8.68 -11.75 13.02
N LYS A 17 9.17 -10.51 13.19
CA LYS A 17 8.62 -9.59 14.20
C LYS A 17 7.10 -9.49 13.99
N LYS A 18 6.33 -9.45 15.09
CA LYS A 18 4.85 -9.46 15.03
C LYS A 18 4.28 -8.36 14.11
N ASP A 19 4.95 -7.21 14.05
CA ASP A 19 4.58 -6.05 13.22
C ASP A 19 4.92 -6.21 11.72
N ASN A 20 5.66 -7.27 11.36
CA ASN A 20 6.11 -7.58 9.99
C ASN A 20 5.46 -8.85 9.43
N LYS A 21 4.39 -9.34 10.05
CA LYS A 21 3.64 -10.50 9.53
C LYS A 21 2.74 -10.05 8.38
N ILE A 22 2.94 -10.65 7.21
CA ILE A 22 2.15 -10.38 6.00
C ILE A 22 0.78 -11.07 6.06
N LEU A 23 0.69 -12.20 6.77
CA LEU A 23 -0.54 -12.99 6.93
C LEU A 23 -1.14 -12.79 8.31
N SER A 24 -2.47 -12.83 8.40
CA SER A 24 -3.18 -12.86 9.68
C SER A 24 -2.92 -14.18 10.42
N GLU A 25 -3.07 -14.14 11.75
CA GLU A 25 -2.95 -15.36 12.58
C GLU A 25 -4.00 -16.41 12.22
N GLU A 26 -5.19 -15.98 11.79
CA GLU A 26 -6.27 -16.85 11.32
C GLU A 26 -5.85 -17.62 10.04
N THR A 27 -5.30 -16.92 9.05
CA THR A 27 -4.82 -17.54 7.80
C THR A 27 -3.69 -18.53 8.07
N ILE A 28 -2.73 -18.18 8.95
CA ILE A 28 -1.63 -19.07 9.33
C ILE A 28 -2.17 -20.34 9.99
N THR A 29 -3.08 -20.19 10.97
CA THR A 29 -3.70 -21.31 11.68
C THR A 29 -4.48 -22.23 10.73
N LEU A 30 -5.15 -21.65 9.74
CA LEU A 30 -5.90 -22.41 8.75
C LEU A 30 -4.98 -23.23 7.82
N ILE A 31 -3.86 -22.65 7.39
CA ILE A 31 -2.83 -23.36 6.61
C ILE A 31 -2.27 -24.53 7.44
N GLU A 32 -1.88 -24.28 8.68
CA GLU A 32 -1.35 -25.29 9.60
C GLU A 32 -2.34 -26.43 9.80
N SER A 33 -3.62 -26.12 10.06
CA SER A 33 -4.67 -27.13 10.20
C SER A 33 -4.81 -28.00 8.95
N HIS A 34 -4.77 -27.42 7.76
CA HIS A 34 -4.81 -28.20 6.52
C HIS A 34 -3.61 -29.13 6.37
N LEU A 35 -2.40 -28.67 6.73
CA LEU A 35 -1.18 -29.45 6.66
C LEU A 35 -1.16 -30.60 7.68
N GLU A 36 -1.59 -30.35 8.92
CA GLU A 36 -1.74 -31.38 9.96
C GLU A 36 -2.71 -32.48 9.54
N ASN A 37 -3.80 -32.10 8.87
CA ASN A 37 -4.81 -33.01 8.34
C ASN A 37 -4.45 -33.61 6.97
N LYS A 38 -3.23 -33.38 6.45
CA LYS A 38 -2.75 -33.85 5.12
C LYS A 38 -3.61 -33.38 3.93
N LYS A 39 -4.35 -32.30 4.10
CA LYS A 39 -5.21 -31.68 3.08
C LYS A 39 -4.40 -30.69 2.25
N LEU A 40 -3.47 -31.20 1.43
CA LEU A 40 -2.56 -30.35 0.64
C LEU A 40 -3.28 -29.37 -0.28
N GLN A 41 -4.37 -29.81 -0.92
CA GLN A 41 -5.19 -28.95 -1.78
C GLN A 41 -5.86 -27.81 -1.00
N GLY A 42 -6.30 -28.07 0.24
CA GLY A 42 -6.86 -27.05 1.12
C GLY A 42 -5.82 -26.01 1.53
N ALA A 43 -4.62 -26.46 1.92
CA ALA A 43 -3.51 -25.56 2.25
C ALA A 43 -3.12 -24.69 1.03
N ALA A 44 -3.01 -25.29 -0.15
CA ALA A 44 -2.68 -24.57 -1.38
C ALA A 44 -3.75 -23.55 -1.77
N ALA A 45 -5.04 -23.89 -1.61
CA ALA A 45 -6.14 -22.96 -1.87
C ALA A 45 -6.05 -21.73 -0.95
N VAL A 46 -5.88 -21.94 0.36
CA VAL A 46 -5.76 -20.84 1.34
C VAL A 46 -4.55 -19.95 1.07
N ILE A 47 -3.41 -20.54 0.69
CA ILE A 47 -2.21 -19.78 0.31
C ILE A 47 -2.48 -18.94 -0.95
N ASN A 48 -3.09 -19.54 -1.97
CA ASN A 48 -3.40 -18.83 -3.22
C ASN A 48 -4.39 -17.69 -2.99
N ASP A 49 -5.43 -17.90 -2.17
CA ASP A 49 -6.38 -16.87 -1.81
C ASP A 49 -5.68 -15.72 -1.08
N ALA A 50 -4.84 -16.04 -0.08
CA ALA A 50 -4.07 -15.02 0.64
C ALA A 50 -3.13 -14.22 -0.26
N LEU A 51 -2.41 -14.88 -1.18
CA LEU A 51 -1.55 -14.21 -2.15
C LEU A 51 -2.35 -13.28 -3.07
N ARG A 52 -3.51 -13.75 -3.53
CA ARG A 52 -4.40 -12.98 -4.39
C ARG A 52 -4.97 -11.77 -3.67
N ASP A 53 -5.31 -11.89 -2.39
CA ASP A 53 -5.78 -10.77 -1.58
C ASP A 53 -4.68 -9.73 -1.37
N ILE A 54 -3.44 -10.17 -1.12
CA ILE A 54 -2.26 -9.27 -1.00
C ILE A 54 -2.01 -8.52 -2.31
N GLU A 55 -2.04 -9.21 -3.44
CA GLU A 55 -1.77 -8.61 -4.76
C GLU A 55 -2.85 -7.61 -5.18
N ASN A 56 -4.11 -7.87 -4.82
CA ASN A 56 -5.25 -7.02 -5.18
C ASN A 56 -5.55 -5.93 -4.14
N ALA A 57 -4.85 -5.90 -3.00
CA ALA A 57 -5.04 -4.89 -1.97
C ALA A 57 -4.74 -3.48 -2.52
N ARG A 58 -5.76 -2.61 -2.52
CA ARG A 58 -5.62 -1.22 -2.98
C ARG A 58 -5.16 -0.32 -1.85
N LEU A 59 -4.13 0.47 -2.10
CA LEU A 59 -3.59 1.47 -1.18
C LEU A 59 -3.70 2.85 -1.80
N ASN A 60 -4.37 3.77 -1.10
CA ASN A 60 -4.49 5.17 -1.51
C ASN A 60 -3.80 6.05 -0.46
N ILE A 61 -2.79 6.82 -0.88
CA ILE A 61 -2.02 7.71 -0.01
C ILE A 61 -2.29 9.14 -0.45
N ALA A 62 -2.90 9.96 0.41
CA ALA A 62 -3.11 11.38 0.12
C ALA A 62 -1.94 12.23 0.67
N VAL A 63 -1.38 13.09 -0.18
CA VAL A 63 -0.30 14.03 0.17
C VAL A 63 -0.85 15.44 0.10
N THR A 64 -0.81 16.15 1.23
CA THR A 64 -1.29 17.54 1.37
C THR A 64 -0.22 18.39 2.05
N GLY A 65 -0.29 19.70 1.86
CA GLY A 65 0.69 20.64 2.40
C GLY A 65 0.79 21.91 1.57
N GLU A 66 1.49 22.90 2.09
CA GLU A 66 1.64 24.20 1.42
C GLU A 66 2.34 24.07 0.05
N THR A 67 2.13 25.08 -0.78
CA THR A 67 2.82 25.21 -2.06
C THR A 67 4.32 25.43 -1.81
N GLY A 68 5.18 24.74 -2.58
CA GLY A 68 6.62 24.78 -2.37
C GLY A 68 7.16 23.90 -1.24
N ALA A 69 6.31 23.21 -0.46
CA ALA A 69 6.74 22.32 0.63
C ALA A 69 7.41 21.01 0.18
N GLY A 70 7.56 20.80 -1.13
CA GLY A 70 8.22 19.60 -1.69
C GLY A 70 7.31 18.39 -1.90
N LYS A 71 5.98 18.58 -1.94
CA LYS A 71 5.00 17.49 -2.17
C LYS A 71 5.31 16.65 -3.42
N SER A 72 5.46 17.29 -4.58
CA SER A 72 5.76 16.59 -5.84
C SER A 72 7.06 15.79 -5.77
N SER A 73 8.10 16.35 -5.14
CA SER A 73 9.37 15.64 -4.92
C SER A 73 9.19 14.43 -4.01
N PHE A 74 8.37 14.55 -2.95
CA PHE A 74 8.05 13.43 -2.06
C PHE A 74 7.27 12.33 -2.79
N ILE A 75 6.28 12.68 -3.61
CA ILE A 75 5.50 11.74 -4.42
C ILE A 75 6.42 10.98 -5.38
N ASN A 76 7.31 11.69 -6.07
CA ASN A 76 8.27 11.08 -7.00
C ASN A 76 9.25 10.15 -6.28
N ALA A 77 9.77 10.56 -5.12
CA ALA A 77 10.66 9.73 -4.30
C ALA A 77 9.96 8.45 -3.81
N LEU A 78 8.70 8.54 -3.35
CA LEU A 78 7.92 7.37 -2.96
C LEU A 78 7.64 6.42 -4.13
N ARG A 79 7.52 6.94 -5.36
CA ARG A 79 7.33 6.15 -6.58
C ARG A 79 8.64 5.61 -7.15
N GLY A 80 9.79 6.09 -6.65
CA GLY A 80 11.09 5.82 -7.23
C GLY A 80 11.24 6.34 -8.67
N VAL A 81 10.56 7.45 -8.99
CA VAL A 81 10.54 8.08 -10.32
C VAL A 81 11.40 9.35 -10.28
N GLY A 82 12.31 9.51 -11.24
CA GLY A 82 13.12 10.72 -11.38
C GLY A 82 12.27 11.96 -11.70
N PRO A 83 12.68 13.18 -11.29
CA PRO A 83 11.89 14.39 -11.49
C PRO A 83 11.71 14.80 -12.96
N GLU A 84 12.53 14.28 -13.87
CA GLU A 84 12.47 14.54 -15.32
C GLU A 84 11.89 13.35 -16.11
N GLU A 85 11.51 12.27 -15.43
CA GLU A 85 10.96 11.09 -16.07
C GLU A 85 9.50 11.29 -16.49
N GLU A 86 9.08 10.58 -17.53
CA GLU A 86 7.69 10.60 -17.99
C GLU A 86 6.75 10.13 -16.87
N GLY A 87 5.70 10.92 -16.60
CA GLY A 87 4.75 10.64 -15.53
C GLY A 87 5.23 11.04 -14.12
N ALA A 88 6.34 11.77 -13.99
CA ALA A 88 6.74 12.42 -12.74
C ALA A 88 5.73 13.51 -12.32
N ALA A 89 5.50 13.64 -11.03
CA ALA A 89 4.75 14.76 -10.47
C ALA A 89 5.54 16.05 -10.72
N PRO A 90 4.94 17.08 -11.33
CA PRO A 90 5.65 18.30 -11.69
C PRO A 90 6.11 19.03 -10.44
N THR A 91 7.40 19.34 -10.37
CA THR A 91 8.02 20.07 -9.27
C THR A 91 8.06 21.57 -9.59
N GLY A 92 7.90 22.42 -8.58
CA GLY A 92 7.89 23.87 -8.76
C GLY A 92 7.43 24.63 -7.51
N VAL A 93 7.73 25.93 -7.49
CA VAL A 93 7.33 26.84 -6.40
C VAL A 93 5.92 27.41 -6.62
N VAL A 94 5.43 27.37 -7.85
CA VAL A 94 4.04 27.75 -8.17
C VAL A 94 3.13 26.57 -7.88
N GLU A 95 1.95 26.83 -7.33
CA GLU A 95 0.94 25.79 -7.14
C GLU A 95 0.55 25.20 -8.51
N THR A 96 0.96 23.96 -8.75
CA THR A 96 0.70 23.24 -10.00
C THR A 96 -0.65 22.49 -9.96
N THR A 97 -1.15 22.19 -8.76
CA THR A 97 -2.25 21.26 -8.54
C THR A 97 -3.47 22.01 -7.99
N ARG A 98 -4.53 22.14 -8.81
CA ARG A 98 -5.83 22.74 -8.41
C ARG A 98 -6.94 21.71 -8.15
N LYS A 99 -6.71 20.46 -8.56
CA LYS A 99 -7.58 19.32 -8.37
C LYS A 99 -6.71 18.16 -7.91
N ARG A 100 -7.25 17.25 -7.09
CA ARG A 100 -6.51 16.05 -6.71
C ARG A 100 -6.00 15.31 -7.96
N THR A 101 -4.74 14.94 -7.97
CA THR A 101 -4.11 14.29 -9.12
C THR A 101 -3.56 12.92 -8.68
N PRO A 102 -4.00 11.81 -9.31
CA PRO A 102 -3.48 10.49 -8.98
C PRO A 102 -2.13 10.23 -9.65
N TYR A 103 -1.24 9.60 -8.92
CA TYR A 103 0.03 9.06 -9.41
C TYR A 103 0.15 7.60 -8.99
N GLU A 104 0.01 6.69 -9.95
CA GLU A 104 0.17 5.26 -9.72
C GLU A 104 1.65 4.89 -9.53
N HIS A 105 1.92 3.93 -8.65
CA HIS A 105 3.26 3.42 -8.45
C HIS A 105 3.65 2.48 -9.61
N PRO A 106 4.80 2.70 -10.28
CA PRO A 106 5.14 1.98 -11.52
C PRO A 106 5.27 0.46 -11.34
N LYS A 107 5.70 0.01 -10.16
CA LYS A 107 5.82 -1.43 -9.81
C LYS A 107 4.60 -2.00 -9.08
N PHE A 108 3.71 -1.15 -8.56
CA PHE A 108 2.60 -1.57 -7.71
C PHE A 108 1.34 -0.81 -8.12
N PRO A 109 0.65 -1.23 -9.20
CA PRO A 109 -0.49 -0.48 -9.76
C PRO A 109 -1.66 -0.34 -8.79
N SER A 110 -1.74 -1.19 -7.76
CA SER A 110 -2.73 -1.08 -6.69
C SER A 110 -2.43 0.04 -5.68
N VAL A 111 -1.27 0.69 -5.78
CA VAL A 111 -0.85 1.82 -4.96
C VAL A 111 -1.00 3.13 -5.74
N THR A 112 -1.92 3.98 -5.30
CA THR A 112 -2.13 5.33 -5.84
C THR A 112 -1.72 6.37 -4.81
N ILE A 113 -0.82 7.26 -5.20
CA ILE A 113 -0.44 8.43 -4.40
C ILE A 113 -1.17 9.65 -4.99
N TRP A 114 -2.00 10.28 -4.19
CA TRP A 114 -2.82 11.43 -4.56
C TRP A 114 -2.14 12.72 -4.13
N ASP A 115 -1.79 13.56 -5.09
CA ASP A 115 -1.39 14.94 -4.82
C ASP A 115 -2.63 15.80 -4.59
N LEU A 116 -2.73 16.41 -3.42
CA LEU A 116 -3.82 17.32 -3.06
C LEU A 116 -3.36 18.78 -3.13
N PRO A 117 -4.25 19.70 -3.57
CA PRO A 117 -3.97 21.12 -3.63
C PRO A 117 -3.60 21.70 -2.25
N GLY A 118 -2.78 22.74 -2.20
CA GLY A 118 -2.31 23.29 -0.92
C GLY A 118 -3.39 24.11 -0.22
N ILE A 119 -3.66 23.84 1.06
CA ILE A 119 -4.68 24.55 1.86
C ILE A 119 -4.43 26.07 1.90
N GLY A 120 -3.17 26.52 1.84
CA GLY A 120 -2.79 27.94 1.87
C GLY A 120 -2.88 28.68 0.53
N SER A 121 -3.06 27.97 -0.59
CA SER A 121 -3.11 28.55 -1.95
C SER A 121 -4.47 28.41 -2.62
N THR A 122 -5.35 27.60 -2.06
CA THR A 122 -6.73 27.47 -2.51
C THR A 122 -7.65 28.55 -1.95
N THR A 123 -8.62 29.00 -2.76
CA THR A 123 -9.82 29.72 -2.31
C THR A 123 -10.78 28.84 -1.47
N PHE A 124 -10.37 27.62 -1.11
CA PHE A 124 -11.18 26.68 -0.34
C PHE A 124 -11.25 27.07 1.13
N GLN A 125 -12.47 27.18 1.63
CA GLN A 125 -12.70 27.23 3.07
C GLN A 125 -12.25 25.88 3.67
N PRO A 126 -11.45 25.86 4.75
CA PRO A 126 -10.96 24.62 5.38
C PRO A 126 -12.06 23.60 5.68
N GLN A 127 -13.28 24.08 5.93
CA GLN A 127 -14.48 23.28 6.19
C GLN A 127 -14.90 22.41 4.98
N ASN A 128 -14.64 22.86 3.75
CA ASN A 128 -15.04 22.15 2.53
C ASN A 128 -13.92 21.28 1.96
N TYR A 129 -12.65 21.56 2.31
CA TYR A 129 -11.46 20.91 1.75
C TYR A 129 -11.51 19.38 1.81
N LEU A 130 -11.83 18.80 2.97
CA LEU A 130 -11.89 17.33 3.13
C LEU A 130 -13.06 16.68 2.37
N THR A 131 -14.14 17.43 2.13
CA THR A 131 -15.31 16.93 1.39
C THR A 131 -15.04 16.98 -0.10
N GLU A 132 -14.40 18.04 -0.59
CA GLU A 132 -14.09 18.23 -2.00
C GLU A 132 -12.91 17.39 -2.49
N MET A 133 -12.02 17.00 -1.58
CA MET A 133 -10.85 16.15 -1.88
C MET A 133 -11.08 14.65 -1.60
N ARG A 134 -12.31 14.27 -1.21
CA ARG A 134 -12.68 12.87 -0.93
C ARG A 134 -12.67 12.00 -2.18
#